data_AF-A0A0F8YTV0-F1
#
_entry.id   AF-A0A0F8YTV0-F1
#
_cell.length_a   1.000
_cell.length_b   1.000
_cell.length_c   1.000
_cell.angle_alpha   90.00
_cell.angle_beta   90.00
_cell.angle_gamma   90.00
#
_symmetry.space_group_name_H-M   'P 1'
#
loop_
_entity.id
_entity.type
_entity.pdbx_description
1 polymer ?
#
loop_
_entity_poly.entity_id
_entity_poly.type
_entity_poly.pdbx_seq_one_letter_code
_entity_poly.pdbx_strand_id
1 'polypeptide(L)'
;ERHQTITAFVRKPDTLADAIVAMIEENEIRTGLSQYERGRAAAITVHDGVFATVDEAVATLFSSASKAKRSKIRSFALVHEELGDMLRFGPELSERQCLRIATGLRAGQSEAMRNALESHAVGTAEDEWAVLEPLIEAVEGVGSDPKRGGRPRNVVERSKPVRLANNVTMERVQTEDGYAIRIRGDHVNEEMIELVMDRIKFLLEEI
;
A
#
# COMPACT_ATOMS: atom_id res chain seq x y z
N GLU A 1 34.94 19.23 -34.77
CA GLU A 1 34.09 20.39 -34.42
C GLU A 1 32.62 20.28 -34.89
N ARG A 2 32.05 19.08 -35.06
CA ARG A 2 30.82 18.88 -35.86
C ARG A 2 29.48 19.18 -35.17
N HIS A 3 29.46 19.70 -33.95
CA HIS A 3 28.23 20.04 -33.21
C HIS A 3 28.43 21.31 -32.36
N GLN A 4 28.63 22.47 -33.00
CA GLN A 4 28.68 23.75 -32.27
C GLN A 4 27.29 24.31 -31.90
N THR A 5 26.23 23.87 -32.60
CA THR A 5 24.85 24.31 -32.34
C THR A 5 23.86 23.16 -32.52
N ILE A 6 22.84 23.08 -31.66
CA ILE A 6 21.73 22.13 -31.76
C ILE A 6 20.41 22.90 -31.85
N THR A 7 19.47 22.44 -32.68
CA THR A 7 18.13 23.02 -32.74
C THR A 7 17.39 22.73 -31.44
N ALA A 8 16.97 23.77 -30.72
CA ALA A 8 16.24 23.64 -29.46
C ALA A 8 14.92 24.40 -29.50
N PHE A 9 13.91 23.89 -28.78
CA PHE A 9 12.62 24.55 -28.57
C PHE A 9 12.43 24.79 -27.08
N VAL A 10 12.32 26.05 -26.66
CA VAL A 10 12.12 26.41 -25.25
C VAL A 10 10.64 26.24 -24.92
N ARG A 11 10.32 25.23 -24.10
CA ARG A 11 8.97 25.09 -23.51
C ARG A 11 8.87 25.97 -22.26
N LYS A 12 7.80 26.76 -22.16
CA LYS A 12 7.41 27.44 -20.92
C LYS A 12 6.32 26.60 -20.25
N PRO A 13 6.58 26.01 -19.08
CA PRO A 13 5.52 25.43 -18.29
C PRO A 13 4.64 26.55 -17.73
N ASP A 14 3.33 26.32 -17.67
CA ASP A 14 2.37 27.31 -17.16
C ASP A 14 2.51 27.47 -15.63
N THR A 15 2.83 26.37 -14.94
CA THR A 15 3.12 26.36 -13.50
C THR A 15 4.39 25.59 -13.17
N LEU A 16 4.93 25.79 -11.96
CA LEU A 16 6.04 24.98 -11.44
C LEU A 16 5.66 23.48 -11.36
N ALA A 17 4.40 23.18 -11.03
CA ALA A 17 3.89 21.81 -10.99
C ALA A 17 3.96 21.15 -12.39
N ASP A 18 3.54 21.85 -13.45
CA ASP A 18 3.60 21.34 -14.82
C ASP A 18 5.04 21.04 -15.27
N ALA A 19 5.99 21.88 -14.84
CA ALA A 19 7.42 21.67 -15.10
C ALA A 19 7.92 20.38 -14.46
N ILE A 20 7.53 20.12 -13.21
CA ILE A 20 7.95 18.95 -12.45
C ILE A 20 7.30 17.68 -12.98
N VAL A 21 6.02 17.73 -13.36
CA VAL A 21 5.33 16.61 -14.02
C VAL A 21 6.06 16.21 -15.29
N ALA A 22 6.36 17.16 -16.18
CA ALA A 22 7.06 16.88 -17.43
C ALA A 22 8.45 16.24 -17.19
N MET A 23 9.18 16.74 -16.19
CA MET A 23 10.49 16.18 -15.81
C MET A 23 10.40 14.73 -15.30
N ILE A 24 9.38 14.44 -14.48
CA ILE A 24 9.17 13.09 -13.92
C ILE A 24 8.67 12.12 -15.00
N GLU A 25 7.74 12.56 -15.86
CA GLU A 25 7.23 11.74 -16.96
C GLU A 25 8.33 11.34 -17.93
N GLU A 26 9.22 12.26 -18.30
CA GLU A 26 10.37 11.95 -19.15
C GLU A 26 11.30 10.92 -18.47
N ASN A 27 11.56 11.07 -17.17
CA ASN A 27 12.40 10.15 -16.41
C ASN A 27 11.77 8.75 -16.29
N GLU A 28 10.45 8.63 -16.15
CA GLU A 28 9.75 7.34 -16.14
C GLU A 28 9.89 6.59 -17.48
N ILE A 29 10.06 7.30 -18.60
CA ILE A 29 10.20 6.69 -19.94
C ILE A 29 11.66 6.32 -20.23
N ARG A 30 12.62 7.17 -19.84
CA ARG A 30 14.03 7.07 -20.29
C ARG A 30 14.88 6.09 -19.49
N THR A 31 14.73 6.06 -18.17
CA THR A 31 15.62 5.26 -17.29
C THR A 31 14.90 4.70 -16.06
N GLY A 32 13.71 5.23 -15.73
CA GLY A 32 12.84 4.75 -14.66
C GLY A 32 13.34 5.17 -13.28
N LEU A 33 12.56 5.94 -12.53
CA LEU A 33 12.86 6.18 -11.11
C LEU A 33 12.76 4.86 -10.34
N SER A 34 13.65 4.64 -9.37
CA SER A 34 13.47 3.56 -8.40
C SER A 34 12.17 3.77 -7.62
N GLN A 35 11.69 2.71 -6.95
CA GLN A 35 10.43 2.79 -6.20
C GLN A 35 10.51 3.82 -5.08
N TYR A 36 11.62 3.84 -4.35
CA TYR A 36 11.89 4.83 -3.32
C TYR A 36 11.91 6.26 -3.88
N GLU A 37 12.56 6.46 -5.03
CA GLU A 37 12.68 7.79 -5.62
C GLU A 37 11.34 8.38 -6.08
N ARG A 38 10.39 7.54 -6.50
CA ARG A 38 9.02 7.99 -6.78
C ARG A 38 8.35 8.55 -5.52
N GLY A 39 8.56 7.89 -4.38
CA GLY A 39 8.08 8.36 -3.08
C GLY A 39 8.77 9.67 -2.67
N ARG A 40 10.10 9.71 -2.77
CA ARG A 40 10.91 10.91 -2.51
C ARG A 40 10.45 12.11 -3.33
N ALA A 41 10.22 11.93 -4.63
CA ALA A 41 9.76 13.01 -5.49
C ALA A 41 8.39 13.58 -5.06
N ALA A 42 7.46 12.73 -4.64
CA ALA A 42 6.17 13.18 -4.12
C ALA A 42 6.32 13.92 -2.78
N ALA A 43 7.16 13.43 -1.87
CA ALA A 43 7.39 14.06 -0.57
C ALA A 43 8.08 15.44 -0.71
N ILE A 44 9.11 15.54 -1.56
CA ILE A 44 9.83 16.80 -1.80
C ILE A 44 8.92 17.89 -2.37
N THR A 45 8.04 17.54 -3.32
CA THR A 45 7.14 18.54 -3.91
C THR A 45 6.09 19.08 -2.93
N VAL A 46 5.72 18.29 -1.92
CA VAL A 46 4.89 18.77 -0.80
C VAL A 46 5.71 19.64 0.14
N HIS A 47 6.92 19.20 0.51
CA HIS A 47 7.84 19.97 1.35
C HIS A 47 8.15 21.35 0.77
N ASP A 48 8.36 21.44 -0.55
CA ASP A 48 8.66 22.68 -1.28
C ASP A 48 7.40 23.52 -1.56
N GLY A 49 6.22 23.09 -1.08
CA GLY A 49 4.96 23.82 -1.20
C GLY A 49 4.34 23.83 -2.60
N VAL A 50 4.78 22.94 -3.49
CA VAL A 50 4.21 22.79 -4.85
C VAL A 50 2.82 22.14 -4.77
N PHE A 51 2.65 21.15 -3.90
CA PHE A 51 1.37 20.50 -3.62
C PHE A 51 1.05 20.59 -2.13
N ALA A 52 -0.25 20.62 -1.79
CA ALA A 52 -0.67 20.74 -0.40
C ALA A 52 -0.54 19.42 0.37
N THR A 53 -0.66 18.28 -0.32
CA THR A 53 -0.65 16.95 0.29
C THR A 53 0.07 15.92 -0.58
N VAL A 54 0.55 14.85 0.04
CA VAL A 54 1.16 13.71 -0.67
C VAL A 54 0.16 13.03 -1.59
N ASP A 55 -1.11 12.94 -1.19
CA ASP A 55 -2.17 12.35 -2.02
C ASP A 55 -2.34 13.13 -3.33
N GLU A 56 -2.36 14.46 -3.25
CA GLU A 56 -2.42 15.35 -4.42
C GLU A 56 -1.15 15.24 -5.28
N ALA A 57 0.04 15.30 -4.68
CA ALA A 57 1.30 15.16 -5.39
C ALA A 57 1.36 13.84 -6.17
N VAL A 58 1.00 12.72 -5.54
CA VAL A 58 1.01 11.40 -6.21
C VAL A 58 -0.03 11.31 -7.31
N ALA A 59 -1.22 11.91 -7.13
CA ALA A 59 -2.25 11.93 -8.16
C ALA A 59 -1.83 12.72 -9.40
N THR A 60 -1.12 13.84 -9.20
CA THR A 60 -0.69 14.73 -10.28
C THR A 60 0.59 14.22 -10.96
N LEU A 61 1.65 13.94 -10.20
CA LEU A 61 2.96 13.51 -10.73
C LEU A 61 2.92 12.13 -11.38
N PHE A 62 2.02 11.26 -10.95
CA PHE A 62 1.88 9.89 -11.45
C PHE A 62 0.45 9.63 -11.96
N SER A 63 -0.12 10.62 -12.66
CA SER A 63 -1.47 10.58 -13.21
C SER A 63 -1.72 9.36 -14.12
N SER A 64 -0.73 9.02 -14.94
CA SER A 64 -0.72 7.86 -15.85
C SER A 64 -0.59 6.49 -15.15
N ALA A 65 -0.20 6.47 -13.88
CA ALA A 65 -0.03 5.23 -13.12
C ALA A 65 -1.39 4.61 -12.71
N SER A 66 -1.41 3.30 -12.42
CA SER A 66 -2.62 2.67 -11.88
C SER A 66 -2.91 3.11 -10.45
N LYS A 67 -4.17 2.97 -9.99
CA LYS A 67 -4.55 3.23 -8.58
C LYS A 67 -3.69 2.44 -7.59
N ALA A 68 -3.36 1.19 -7.93
CA ALA A 68 -2.51 0.35 -7.10
C ALA A 68 -1.06 0.87 -7.05
N LYS A 69 -0.47 1.26 -8.19
CA LYS A 69 0.87 1.86 -8.25
C LYS A 69 0.92 3.16 -7.44
N ARG A 70 -0.05 4.06 -7.61
CA ARG A 70 -0.18 5.28 -6.79
C ARG A 70 -0.29 4.97 -5.29
N SER A 71 -1.02 3.94 -4.90
CA SER A 71 -1.11 3.53 -3.49
C SER A 71 0.23 3.08 -2.91
N LYS A 72 1.07 2.43 -3.70
CA LYS A 72 2.44 2.05 -3.29
C LYS A 72 3.35 3.26 -3.19
N ILE A 73 3.31 4.17 -4.17
CA ILE A 73 4.10 5.42 -4.16
C ILE A 73 3.83 6.23 -2.90
N ARG A 74 2.58 6.33 -2.45
CA ARG A 74 2.24 6.98 -1.16
C ARG A 74 2.89 6.31 0.04
N SER A 75 3.01 4.98 0.02
CA SER A 75 3.74 4.26 1.07
C SER A 75 5.23 4.56 1.03
N PHE A 76 5.80 4.80 -0.16
CA PHE A 76 7.21 5.15 -0.32
C PHE A 76 7.49 6.61 0.07
N ALA A 77 6.53 7.51 -0.16
CA ALA A 77 6.59 8.87 0.35
C ALA A 77 6.66 8.89 1.88
N LEU A 78 5.83 8.10 2.58
CA LEU A 78 5.92 7.92 4.03
C LEU A 78 7.31 7.44 4.48
N VAL A 79 7.92 6.50 3.75
CA VAL A 79 9.29 6.05 4.07
C VAL A 79 10.29 7.20 3.96
N HIS A 80 10.17 8.04 2.92
CA HIS A 80 11.05 9.19 2.75
C HIS A 80 10.81 10.27 3.81
N GLU A 81 9.57 10.58 4.16
CA GLU A 81 9.23 11.54 5.21
C GLU A 81 9.81 11.12 6.57
N GLU A 82 9.71 9.83 6.89
CA GLU A 82 10.10 9.32 8.21
C GLU A 82 11.57 8.95 8.32
N LEU A 83 12.24 8.55 7.24
CA LEU A 83 13.61 8.02 7.28
C LEU A 83 14.53 8.57 6.18
N GLY A 84 14.06 9.49 5.34
CA GLY A 84 14.77 9.89 4.12
C GLY A 84 16.10 10.60 4.34
N ASP A 85 16.28 11.21 5.51
CA ASP A 85 17.54 11.80 6.00
C ASP A 85 18.54 10.74 6.50
N MET A 86 18.05 9.57 6.90
CA MET A 86 18.86 8.47 7.45
C MET A 86 19.25 7.44 6.37
N LEU A 87 18.41 7.24 5.35
CA LEU A 87 18.62 6.27 4.28
C LEU A 87 19.69 6.75 3.28
N ARG A 88 20.86 6.12 3.30
CA ARG A 88 21.96 6.36 2.36
C ARG A 88 21.77 5.59 1.06
N PHE A 89 21.20 4.39 1.14
CA PHE A 89 21.00 3.46 0.02
C PHE A 89 19.53 3.32 -0.37
N GLY A 90 18.70 4.30 -0.02
CA GLY A 90 17.26 4.32 -0.35
C GLY A 90 16.90 3.96 -1.80
N PRO A 91 17.59 4.47 -2.85
CA PRO A 91 17.30 4.12 -4.24
C PRO A 91 17.50 2.64 -4.60
N GLU A 92 18.29 1.90 -3.81
CA GLU A 92 18.57 0.47 -4.02
C GLU A 92 17.53 -0.43 -3.34
N LEU A 93 16.64 0.14 -2.53
CA LEU A 93 15.54 -0.60 -1.91
C LEU A 93 14.57 -1.13 -2.96
N SER A 94 14.33 -2.43 -2.90
CA SER A 94 13.29 -3.09 -3.68
C SER A 94 11.89 -2.63 -3.26
N GLU A 95 10.90 -2.83 -4.14
CA GLU A 95 9.50 -2.53 -3.84
C GLU A 95 9.03 -3.21 -2.56
N ARG A 96 9.42 -4.48 -2.37
CA ARG A 96 9.07 -5.27 -1.19
C ARG A 96 9.64 -4.65 0.07
N GLN A 97 10.91 -4.26 0.06
CA GLN A 97 11.58 -3.64 1.21
C GLN A 97 10.90 -2.32 1.59
N CYS A 98 10.62 -1.44 0.63
CA CYS A 98 9.92 -0.18 0.91
C CYS A 98 8.53 -0.39 1.53
N LEU A 99 7.76 -1.39 1.06
CA LEU A 99 6.45 -1.70 1.62
C LEU A 99 6.54 -2.27 3.04
N ARG A 100 7.56 -3.10 3.31
CA ARG A 100 7.86 -3.66 4.64
C ARG A 100 8.24 -2.55 5.62
N ILE A 101 9.12 -1.62 5.22
CA ILE A 101 9.49 -0.44 6.02
C ILE A 101 8.24 0.40 6.30
N ALA A 102 7.44 0.74 5.29
CA ALA A 102 6.22 1.52 5.48
C ALA A 102 5.23 0.85 6.47
N THR A 103 5.20 -0.48 6.51
CA THR A 103 4.39 -1.23 7.46
C THR A 103 4.94 -1.11 8.88
N GLY A 104 6.26 -1.25 9.07
CA GLY A 104 6.92 -1.02 10.36
C GLY A 104 6.75 0.41 10.88
N LEU A 105 6.87 1.42 10.00
CA LEU A 105 6.63 2.82 10.33
C LEU A 105 5.19 3.04 10.81
N ARG A 106 4.19 2.52 10.09
CA ARG A 106 2.78 2.56 10.54
C ARG A 106 2.54 1.79 11.84
N ALA A 107 3.40 0.83 12.17
CA ALA A 107 3.38 0.13 13.44
C ALA A 107 4.02 0.93 14.60
N GLY A 108 4.65 2.08 14.31
CA GLY A 108 5.26 2.95 15.31
C GLY A 108 6.74 2.65 15.56
N GLN A 109 7.40 1.95 14.63
CA GLN A 109 8.84 1.66 14.73
C GLN A 109 9.74 2.80 14.23
N SER A 110 9.20 3.98 13.90
CA SER A 110 9.99 5.09 13.33
C SER A 110 11.22 5.43 14.17
N GLU A 111 11.06 5.62 15.48
CA GLU A 111 12.17 5.97 16.37
C GLU A 111 13.19 4.83 16.52
N ALA A 112 12.72 3.58 16.62
CA ALA A 112 13.59 2.42 16.69
C ALA A 112 14.42 2.25 15.42
N MET A 113 13.81 2.45 14.25
CA MET A 113 14.49 2.40 12.95
C MET A 113 15.53 3.51 12.82
N ARG A 114 15.20 4.74 13.23
CA ARG A 114 16.15 5.87 13.24
C ARG A 114 17.36 5.57 14.14
N ASN A 115 17.13 5.15 15.37
CA ASN A 115 18.20 4.82 16.31
C ASN A 115 19.11 3.69 15.79
N ALA A 116 18.51 2.68 15.13
CA ALA A 116 19.27 1.58 14.55
C ALA A 116 20.15 2.04 13.37
N LEU A 117 19.61 2.88 12.47
CA LEU A 117 20.34 3.46 11.35
C LEU A 117 21.46 4.42 11.79
N GLU A 118 21.26 5.17 12.89
CA GLU A 118 22.29 6.06 13.44
C GLU A 118 23.42 5.28 14.13
N SER A 119 23.09 4.20 14.84
CA SER A 119 24.07 3.42 15.62
C SER A 119 24.97 2.52 14.77
N HIS A 120 24.54 2.14 13.57
CA HIS A 120 25.28 1.21 12.71
C HIS A 120 25.94 1.94 11.54
N ALA A 121 27.23 1.67 11.33
CA ALA A 121 27.94 2.18 10.16
C ALA A 121 27.51 1.39 8.91
N VAL A 122 26.60 1.96 8.14
CA VAL A 122 26.12 1.37 6.88
C VAL A 122 27.08 1.68 5.74
N GLY A 123 27.65 0.63 5.12
CA GLY A 123 28.58 0.73 3.98
C GLY A 123 27.99 0.29 2.63
N THR A 124 26.89 -0.48 2.65
CA THR A 124 26.21 -1.01 1.46
C THR A 124 24.69 -1.01 1.64
N ALA A 125 23.94 -1.18 0.55
CA ALA A 125 22.48 -1.34 0.61
C ALA A 125 22.04 -2.59 1.39
N GLU A 126 22.84 -3.66 1.33
CA GLU A 126 22.60 -4.88 2.09
C GLU A 126 22.78 -4.67 3.59
N ASP A 127 23.81 -3.91 4.00
CA ASP A 127 23.99 -3.52 5.40
C ASP A 127 22.83 -2.64 5.89
N GLU A 128 22.36 -1.68 5.06
CA GLU A 128 21.26 -0.78 5.44
C GLU A 128 19.99 -1.57 5.70
N TRP A 129 19.71 -2.53 4.82
CA TRP A 129 18.59 -3.43 4.95
C TRP A 129 18.73 -4.36 6.16
N ALA A 130 19.92 -4.91 6.41
CA ALA A 130 20.17 -5.80 7.54
C ALA A 130 19.95 -5.14 8.91
N VAL A 131 20.13 -3.81 8.99
CA VAL A 131 19.81 -3.01 10.19
C VAL A 131 18.29 -2.88 10.41
N LEU A 132 17.53 -2.70 9.33
CA LEU A 132 16.08 -2.47 9.38
C LEU A 132 15.26 -3.75 9.50
N GLU A 133 15.71 -4.83 8.85
CA GLU A 133 14.95 -6.09 8.75
C GLU A 133 14.50 -6.66 10.10
N PRO A 134 15.36 -6.77 11.13
CA PRO A 134 14.95 -7.34 12.42
C PRO A 134 13.84 -6.54 13.12
N LEU A 135 13.87 -5.21 13.00
CA LEU A 135 12.84 -4.32 13.57
C LEU A 135 11.49 -4.49 12.86
N ILE A 136 11.53 -4.72 11.55
CA ILE A 136 10.33 -4.98 10.76
C ILE A 136 9.77 -6.37 11.08
N GLU A 137 10.61 -7.40 11.15
CA GLU A 137 10.19 -8.76 11.47
C GLU A 137 9.55 -8.87 12.85
N ALA A 138 10.07 -8.12 13.83
CA ALA A 138 9.47 -8.04 15.16
C ALA A 138 8.02 -7.55 15.15
N VAL A 139 7.67 -6.66 14.19
CA VAL A 139 6.29 -6.19 13.99
C VAL A 139 5.47 -7.16 13.15
N GLU A 140 6.04 -7.70 12.08
CA GLU A 140 5.31 -8.63 11.19
C GLU A 140 4.93 -9.93 11.90
N GLY A 141 5.74 -10.39 12.86
CA GLY A 141 5.46 -11.55 13.71
C GLY A 141 4.36 -11.30 14.75
N VAL A 142 4.12 -10.05 15.13
CA VAL A 142 3.02 -9.66 16.03
C VAL A 142 1.83 -9.27 15.17
N GLY A 143 0.96 -10.25 14.89
CA GLY A 143 -0.18 -10.10 13.98
C GLY A 143 -0.87 -8.73 14.04
N SER A 144 -1.02 -8.12 12.87
CA SER A 144 -1.55 -6.76 12.64
C SER A 144 -2.73 -6.41 13.57
N ASP A 145 -2.54 -5.35 14.37
CA ASP A 145 -3.60 -4.77 15.21
C ASP A 145 -4.77 -4.28 14.33
N PRO A 146 -5.99 -4.85 14.45
CA PRO A 146 -7.13 -4.52 13.61
C PRO A 146 -7.62 -3.07 13.73
N LYS A 147 -7.07 -2.27 14.64
CA LYS A 147 -7.43 -0.86 14.83
C LYS A 147 -6.72 0.12 13.87
N ARG A 148 -5.71 -0.31 13.10
CA ARG A 148 -4.93 0.61 12.24
C ARG A 148 -5.38 0.60 10.79
N GLY A 149 -6.35 1.45 10.48
CA GLY A 149 -6.41 2.22 9.23
C GLY A 149 -6.12 1.49 7.92
N GLY A 150 -6.82 0.39 7.65
CA GLY A 150 -7.01 -0.16 6.31
C GLY A 150 -8.51 -0.29 6.07
N ARG A 151 -8.98 -0.01 4.83
CA ARG A 151 -10.37 -0.12 4.32
C ARG A 151 -11.31 -0.81 5.34
N PRO A 152 -12.38 -0.15 5.83
CA PRO A 152 -13.22 -0.66 6.91
C PRO A 152 -13.49 -2.13 6.67
N ARG A 153 -12.85 -2.97 7.47
CA ARG A 153 -13.10 -4.40 7.45
C ARG A 153 -14.35 -4.52 8.28
N ASN A 154 -15.52 -4.43 7.63
CA ASN A 154 -16.80 -4.61 8.30
C ASN A 154 -16.65 -5.77 9.27
N VAL A 155 -16.78 -5.47 10.56
CA VAL A 155 -16.59 -6.43 11.64
C VAL A 155 -17.78 -7.37 11.53
N VAL A 156 -17.58 -8.40 10.71
CA VAL A 156 -18.57 -9.45 10.54
C VAL A 156 -18.51 -10.28 11.81
N GLU A 157 -19.47 -10.08 12.72
CA GLU A 157 -19.64 -10.99 13.85
C GLU A 157 -20.14 -12.33 13.32
N ARG A 158 -19.40 -13.40 13.64
CA ARG A 158 -19.72 -14.76 13.20
C ARG A 158 -20.13 -15.60 14.39
N SER A 159 -21.17 -16.42 14.21
CA SER A 159 -21.51 -17.44 15.20
C SER A 159 -20.48 -18.58 15.18
N LYS A 160 -20.52 -19.42 16.23
CA LYS A 160 -19.80 -20.70 16.20
C LYS A 160 -20.29 -21.52 14.99
N PRO A 161 -19.39 -22.13 14.20
CA PRO A 161 -19.78 -22.97 13.08
C PRO A 161 -20.57 -24.19 13.56
N VAL A 162 -21.71 -24.44 12.94
CA VAL A 162 -22.50 -25.66 13.13
C VAL A 162 -22.09 -26.65 12.05
N ARG A 163 -21.65 -27.85 12.46
CA ARG A 163 -21.37 -28.96 11.54
C ARG A 163 -22.65 -29.75 11.29
N LEU A 164 -22.99 -29.94 10.02
CA LEU A 164 -24.08 -30.77 9.56
C LEU A 164 -23.60 -32.21 9.29
N ALA A 165 -24.54 -33.15 9.20
CA ALA A 165 -24.25 -34.57 9.01
C ALA A 165 -23.51 -34.91 7.70
N ASN A 166 -23.59 -34.02 6.69
CA ASN A 166 -22.95 -34.16 5.38
C ASN A 166 -21.60 -33.41 5.30
N ASN A 167 -20.93 -33.18 6.43
CA ASN A 167 -19.67 -32.41 6.54
C ASN A 167 -19.76 -30.95 6.06
N VAL A 168 -20.95 -30.45 5.76
CA VAL A 168 -21.18 -29.03 5.50
C VAL A 168 -21.15 -28.28 6.83
N THR A 169 -20.54 -27.11 6.81
CA THR A 169 -20.50 -26.18 7.94
C THR A 169 -21.33 -24.95 7.64
N MET A 170 -22.11 -24.53 8.61
CA MET A 170 -22.96 -23.34 8.52
C MET A 170 -22.63 -22.37 9.65
N GLU A 171 -22.46 -21.09 9.31
CA GLU A 171 -22.24 -20.01 10.29
C GLU A 171 -23.18 -18.84 9.98
N ARG A 172 -23.75 -18.23 11.03
CA ARG A 172 -24.44 -16.94 10.92
C ARG A 172 -23.38 -15.85 10.86
N VAL A 173 -23.59 -14.91 9.94
CA VAL A 173 -22.73 -13.78 9.63
C VAL A 173 -23.57 -12.54 9.85
N GLN A 174 -23.26 -11.73 10.86
CA GLN A 174 -23.90 -10.43 11.04
C GLN A 174 -23.15 -9.40 10.20
N THR A 175 -23.90 -8.64 9.40
CA THR A 175 -23.40 -7.52 8.60
C THR A 175 -24.07 -6.24 9.06
N GLU A 176 -23.56 -5.09 8.62
CA GLU A 176 -24.17 -3.78 8.92
C GLU A 176 -25.61 -3.66 8.37
N ASP A 177 -25.91 -4.40 7.30
CA ASP A 177 -27.19 -4.39 6.57
C ASP A 177 -28.06 -5.64 6.86
N GLY A 178 -27.76 -6.38 7.94
CA GLY A 178 -28.60 -7.51 8.40
C GLY A 178 -27.83 -8.80 8.69
N TYR A 179 -28.40 -9.94 8.27
CA TYR A 179 -27.86 -11.27 8.55
C TYR A 179 -27.64 -12.05 7.26
N ALA A 180 -26.48 -12.69 7.18
CA ALA A 180 -26.16 -13.67 6.15
C ALA A 180 -25.90 -15.04 6.79
N ILE A 181 -26.12 -16.09 6.01
CA ILE A 181 -25.77 -17.46 6.37
C ILE A 181 -24.63 -17.87 5.44
N ARG A 182 -23.48 -18.23 6.00
CA ARG A 182 -22.37 -18.78 5.22
C ARG A 182 -22.35 -20.29 5.37
N ILE A 183 -22.34 -20.97 4.22
CA ILE A 183 -22.30 -22.42 4.11
C ILE A 183 -20.98 -22.81 3.42
N ARG A 184 -20.25 -23.79 3.95
CA ARG A 184 -18.97 -24.30 3.40
C ARG A 184 -18.88 -25.81 3.49
N GLY A 185 -18.33 -26.45 2.46
CA GLY A 185 -18.06 -27.88 2.41
C GLY A 185 -17.96 -28.36 0.97
N ASP A 186 -17.42 -29.55 0.75
CA ASP A 186 -17.15 -30.09 -0.59
C ASP A 186 -18.44 -30.37 -1.39
N HIS A 187 -19.57 -30.49 -0.70
CA HIS A 187 -20.90 -30.73 -1.28
C HIS A 187 -21.72 -29.44 -1.50
N VAL A 188 -21.14 -28.26 -1.27
CA VAL A 188 -21.83 -26.98 -1.48
C VAL A 188 -21.75 -26.59 -2.95
N ASN A 189 -22.85 -26.76 -3.68
CA ASN A 189 -23.01 -26.38 -5.08
C ASN A 189 -24.21 -25.43 -5.27
N GLU A 190 -24.36 -24.89 -6.48
CA GLU A 190 -25.42 -23.91 -6.81
C GLU A 190 -26.83 -24.49 -6.59
N GLU A 191 -27.10 -25.70 -7.07
CA GLU A 191 -28.39 -26.40 -6.91
C GLU A 191 -28.79 -26.58 -5.43
N MET A 192 -27.83 -26.95 -4.57
CA MET A 192 -28.08 -27.07 -3.13
C MET A 192 -28.40 -25.72 -2.49
N ILE A 193 -27.71 -24.65 -2.91
CA ILE A 193 -27.97 -23.30 -2.39
C ILE A 193 -29.35 -22.81 -2.83
N GLU A 194 -29.77 -23.06 -4.06
CA GLU A 194 -31.12 -22.71 -4.53
C GLU A 194 -32.20 -23.40 -3.69
N LEU A 195 -32.07 -24.71 -3.45
CA LEU A 195 -33.02 -25.47 -2.62
C LEU A 195 -33.09 -24.92 -1.17
N VAL A 196 -31.94 -24.53 -0.61
CA VAL A 196 -31.87 -23.91 0.72
C VAL A 196 -32.58 -22.55 0.71
N MET A 197 -32.37 -21.73 -0.32
CA MET A 197 -33.03 -20.43 -0.44
C MET A 197 -34.54 -20.57 -0.56
N ASP A 198 -35.04 -21.50 -1.36
CA ASP A 198 -36.47 -21.78 -1.49
C ASP A 198 -37.08 -22.23 -0.16
N ARG A 199 -36.37 -23.08 0.59
CA ARG A 199 -36.86 -23.55 1.88
C ARG A 199 -36.87 -22.46 2.95
N ILE A 200 -35.84 -21.60 2.97
CA ILE A 200 -35.79 -20.44 3.87
C ILE A 200 -36.89 -19.44 3.51
N LYS A 201 -37.10 -19.17 2.22
CA LYS A 201 -38.17 -18.30 1.73
C LYS A 201 -39.53 -18.78 2.24
N PHE A 202 -39.85 -20.06 2.06
CA PHE A 202 -41.09 -20.65 2.57
C PHE A 202 -41.25 -20.43 4.08
N LEU A 203 -40.19 -20.67 4.87
CA LEU A 203 -40.24 -20.48 6.33
C LEU A 203 -40.43 -19.03 6.75
N LEU A 204 -39.90 -18.07 5.99
CA LEU A 204 -40.00 -16.64 6.31
C LEU A 204 -41.33 -16.02 5.83
N GLU A 205 -41.98 -16.59 4.81
CA GLU A 205 -43.30 -16.15 4.34
C GLU A 205 -44.45 -16.64 5.24
N GLU A 206 -44.20 -17.62 6.12
CA GLU A 206 -45.16 -18.10 7.14
C GLU A 206 -45.17 -17.30 8.45
N ILE A 207 -44.30 -16.29 8.60
CA ILE A 207 -44.15 -15.42 9.78
C ILE A 207 -44.84 -14.08 9.56
#